data_AF-A0A6C0DDJ9-F1
#
_entry.id   AF-A0A6C0DDJ9-F1
#
_cell.length_a   1.000
_cell.length_b   1.000
_cell.length_c   1.000
_cell.angle_alpha   90.00
_cell.angle_beta   90.00
_cell.angle_gamma   90.00
#
_symmetry.space_group_name_H-M   'P 1'
#
loop_
_entity.id
_entity.type
_entity.pdbx_description
1 polymer ?
#
loop_
_entity_poly.entity_id
_entity_poly.type
_entity_poly.pdbx_seq_one_letter_code
_entity_poly.pdbx_strand_id
1 'polypeptide(L)'
;MPYDMKVARCQCDPNCKNPPEGENSPFCKEHAKQCKRQSPLSGSEPDYKPELYNPFKGILDLINCYDYAANNQYDEKGNPILPKDPKCTRESCPLPFVQPGKASGYPSWSKIKGKRCPDVIARVLGDIPGSRISSFEEPCPKGMRKIAFVVDENNDYHVVRQDSNGFWSHKPGSTKVTPYDALKRKIYDPSLASWLYPGSGLHYKQFCGFVLIPASQTYRLKRGGLRSARSLRSVRSARSARKRSTRNKRTRKNKTSLIH
;
A
#
# COMPACT_ATOMS: atom_id res chain seq x y z
N MET A 1 26.79 -1.64 -9.79
CA MET A 1 25.87 -1.41 -10.92
C MET A 1 24.91 -0.31 -10.52
N PRO A 2 24.93 0.85 -11.20
CA PRO A 2 24.01 1.93 -10.87
C PRO A 2 22.58 1.44 -11.13
N TYR A 3 21.70 1.71 -10.18
CA TYR A 3 20.29 1.36 -10.25
C TYR A 3 19.71 1.91 -11.55
N ASP A 4 19.34 1.00 -12.45
CA ASP A 4 18.69 1.32 -13.71
C ASP A 4 17.35 2.00 -13.40
N MET A 5 17.37 3.33 -13.36
CA MET A 5 16.16 4.14 -13.31
C MET A 5 15.37 3.78 -14.56
N LYS A 6 14.30 2.97 -14.41
CA LYS A 6 13.43 2.63 -15.55
C LYS A 6 13.16 3.90 -16.34
N VAL A 7 13.69 3.94 -17.56
CA VAL A 7 13.48 5.04 -18.50
C VAL A 7 11.97 5.26 -18.61
N ALA A 8 11.54 6.53 -18.56
CA ALA A 8 10.15 6.87 -18.71
C ALA A 8 9.62 6.25 -20.01
N ARG A 9 8.58 5.42 -19.92
CA ARG A 9 7.95 4.75 -21.06
C ARG A 9 6.48 5.10 -21.21
N CYS A 10 5.97 5.03 -22.43
CA CYS A 10 4.53 5.14 -22.67
C CYS A 10 3.75 4.09 -21.86
N GLN A 11 2.66 4.51 -21.23
CA GLN A 11 1.78 3.66 -20.42
C GLN A 11 0.55 3.16 -21.20
N CYS A 12 0.46 3.40 -22.51
CA CYS A 12 -0.65 2.89 -23.30
C CYS A 12 -0.48 1.40 -23.64
N ASP A 13 0.67 1.05 -24.20
CA ASP A 13 0.97 -0.30 -24.69
C ASP A 13 2.27 -0.80 -24.04
N PRO A 14 2.27 -1.98 -23.40
CA PRO A 14 3.46 -2.56 -22.79
C PRO A 14 4.63 -2.75 -23.77
N ASN A 15 4.36 -2.85 -25.06
CA ASN A 15 5.35 -3.01 -26.14
C ASN A 15 5.78 -1.69 -26.77
N CYS A 16 5.17 -0.56 -26.40
CA CYS A 16 5.55 0.75 -26.93
C CYS A 16 6.94 1.15 -26.44
N LYS A 17 7.85 1.41 -27.39
CA LYS A 17 9.21 1.86 -27.12
C LYS A 17 9.37 3.38 -27.15
N ASN A 18 8.34 4.10 -27.60
CA ASN A 18 8.38 5.55 -27.71
C ASN A 18 8.35 6.20 -26.31
N PRO A 19 9.18 7.22 -26.07
CA PRO A 19 9.17 7.94 -24.79
C PRO A 19 7.86 8.73 -24.63
N PRO A 20 7.43 9.01 -23.39
CA PRO A 20 6.34 9.94 -23.14
C PRO A 20 6.63 11.33 -23.70
N GLU A 21 5.60 12.01 -24.21
CA GLU A 21 5.66 13.37 -24.74
C GLU A 21 5.06 14.36 -23.74
N GLY A 22 5.84 15.37 -23.36
CA GLY A 22 5.38 16.45 -22.48
C GLY A 22 5.60 16.18 -20.98
N GLU A 23 5.54 17.25 -20.20
CA GLU A 23 5.67 17.19 -18.75
C GLU A 23 4.47 16.47 -18.14
N ASN A 24 4.74 15.53 -17.25
CA ASN A 24 3.74 14.71 -16.55
C ASN A 24 2.87 13.79 -17.42
N SER A 25 3.15 13.64 -18.72
CA SER A 25 2.35 12.80 -19.61
C SER A 25 2.63 11.30 -19.41
N PRO A 26 1.59 10.44 -19.42
CA PRO A 26 1.77 8.99 -19.48
C PRO A 26 2.03 8.48 -20.90
N PHE A 27 1.82 9.29 -21.94
CA PHE A 27 1.74 8.83 -23.32
C PHE A 27 2.86 9.38 -24.19
N CYS A 28 3.30 8.59 -25.17
CA CYS A 28 4.07 9.12 -26.29
C CYS A 28 3.17 9.93 -27.22
N LYS A 29 3.78 10.62 -28.20
CA LYS A 29 3.09 11.47 -29.16
C LYS A 29 1.93 10.80 -29.92
N GLU A 30 2.09 9.53 -30.27
CA GLU A 30 1.06 8.76 -30.99
C GLU A 30 -0.10 8.38 -30.06
N HIS A 31 0.22 7.83 -28.89
CA HIS A 31 -0.79 7.39 -27.93
C HIS A 31 -1.48 8.55 -27.18
N ALA A 32 -0.90 9.74 -27.17
CA ALA A 32 -1.54 10.95 -26.65
C ALA A 32 -2.74 11.36 -27.50
N LYS A 33 -2.71 11.06 -28.81
CA LYS A 33 -3.86 11.27 -29.71
C LYS A 33 -4.92 10.19 -29.49
N GLN A 34 -4.49 8.94 -29.42
CA GLN A 34 -5.39 7.81 -29.21
C GLN A 34 -4.66 6.63 -28.58
N CYS A 35 -5.08 6.22 -27.39
CA CYS A 35 -4.67 4.97 -26.78
C CYS A 35 -5.75 3.90 -26.96
N LYS A 36 -5.38 2.75 -27.56
CA LYS A 36 -6.31 1.64 -27.83
C LYS A 36 -6.64 0.83 -26.58
N ARG A 37 -5.68 0.66 -25.68
CA ARG A 37 -5.86 -0.06 -24.40
C ARG A 37 -6.46 0.89 -23.39
N GLN A 38 -7.51 0.47 -22.70
CA GLN A 38 -8.15 1.28 -21.66
C GLN A 38 -8.44 0.41 -20.45
N SER A 39 -8.52 1.01 -19.26
CA SER A 39 -9.16 0.36 -18.12
C SER A 39 -10.63 0.78 -18.06
N PRO A 40 -11.58 -0.11 -18.42
CA PRO A 40 -12.98 0.30 -18.48
C PRO A 40 -13.50 0.72 -17.10
N LEU A 41 -14.30 1.79 -17.10
CA LEU A 41 -15.02 2.29 -15.94
C LEU A 41 -16.36 1.54 -15.81
N SER A 42 -16.79 1.30 -14.57
CA SER A 42 -18.13 0.81 -14.24
C SER A 42 -19.14 1.93 -13.98
N GLY A 43 -18.65 3.16 -13.79
CA GLY A 43 -19.41 4.27 -13.22
C GLY A 43 -19.50 4.24 -11.69
N SER A 44 -18.76 3.35 -11.03
CA SER A 44 -18.69 3.21 -9.56
C SER A 44 -17.33 3.64 -8.99
N GLU A 45 -16.43 4.14 -9.84
CA GLU A 45 -15.13 4.67 -9.46
C GLU A 45 -15.29 6.01 -8.71
N PRO A 46 -14.52 6.25 -7.62
CA PRO A 46 -14.55 7.53 -6.93
C PRO A 46 -13.99 8.65 -7.79
N ASP A 47 -14.48 9.87 -7.59
CA ASP A 47 -13.85 11.05 -8.16
C ASP A 47 -12.46 11.29 -7.57
N TYR A 48 -11.56 11.81 -8.41
CA TYR A 48 -10.27 12.32 -7.95
C TYR A 48 -10.46 13.65 -7.22
N LYS A 49 -10.66 13.57 -5.90
CA LYS A 49 -10.91 14.71 -4.98
C LYS A 49 -9.83 14.78 -3.88
N PRO A 50 -8.58 15.11 -4.21
CA PRO A 50 -7.45 15.09 -3.26
C PRO A 50 -7.65 16.01 -2.05
N GLU A 51 -8.42 17.09 -2.19
CA GLU A 51 -8.77 18.04 -1.12
C GLU A 51 -9.47 17.36 0.07
N LEU A 52 -10.22 16.29 -0.15
CA LEU A 52 -10.89 15.53 0.92
C LEU A 52 -9.89 14.76 1.78
N TYR A 53 -8.75 14.38 1.20
CA TYR A 53 -7.71 13.57 1.86
C TYR A 53 -6.52 14.40 2.36
N ASN A 54 -6.44 15.65 1.94
CA ASN A 54 -5.37 16.56 2.28
C ASN A 54 -5.81 17.77 3.15
N PRO A 55 -6.96 17.77 3.87
CA PRO A 55 -7.48 19.01 4.46
C PRO A 55 -6.65 19.46 5.67
N PHE A 56 -6.08 18.53 6.42
CA PHE A 56 -5.22 18.79 7.58
C PHE A 56 -4.43 17.55 7.98
N LYS A 57 -3.43 17.72 8.86
CA LYS A 57 -2.44 16.70 9.19
C LYS A 57 -3.03 15.43 9.84
N GLY A 58 -4.07 15.56 10.66
CA GLY A 58 -4.78 14.42 11.24
C GLY A 58 -5.31 13.43 10.20
N ILE A 59 -5.91 13.91 9.10
CA ILE A 59 -6.38 13.04 7.99
C ILE A 59 -5.19 12.43 7.24
N LEU A 60 -4.15 13.24 7.01
CA LEU A 60 -2.92 12.76 6.37
C LEU A 60 -2.30 11.59 7.14
N ASP A 61 -2.22 11.68 8.48
CA ASP A 61 -1.70 10.64 9.37
C ASP A 61 -2.64 9.43 9.51
N LEU A 62 -3.95 9.61 9.27
CA LEU A 62 -4.95 8.56 9.45
C LEU A 62 -5.02 7.56 8.29
N ILE A 63 -4.93 8.08 7.06
CA ILE A 63 -5.26 7.37 5.81
C ILE A 63 -3.98 7.05 5.05
N ASN A 64 -3.77 5.76 4.72
CA ASN A 64 -2.69 5.32 3.83
C ASN A 64 -3.21 4.90 2.45
N CYS A 65 -2.32 4.36 1.63
CA CYS A 65 -2.63 3.86 0.28
C CYS A 65 -3.74 2.81 0.26
N TYR A 66 -3.79 1.91 1.24
CA TYR A 66 -4.79 0.83 1.25
C TYR A 66 -6.18 1.36 1.60
N ASP A 67 -6.28 2.19 2.64
CA ASP A 67 -7.55 2.81 3.05
C ASP A 67 -8.08 3.77 1.98
N TYR A 68 -7.19 4.57 1.39
CA TYR A 68 -7.48 5.44 0.24
C TYR A 68 -7.99 4.64 -0.97
N ALA A 69 -7.27 3.58 -1.37
CA ALA A 69 -7.65 2.79 -2.54
C ALA A 69 -8.99 2.07 -2.32
N ALA A 70 -9.18 1.54 -1.12
CA ALA A 70 -10.42 0.95 -0.67
C ALA A 70 -11.55 1.96 -0.51
N ASN A 71 -11.30 3.27 -0.64
CA ASN A 71 -12.30 4.33 -0.44
C ASN A 71 -13.23 3.99 0.74
N ASN A 72 -12.64 3.87 1.94
CA ASN A 72 -13.33 3.41 3.13
C ASN A 72 -13.57 4.54 4.15
N GLN A 73 -14.73 4.51 4.82
CA GLN A 73 -15.12 5.41 5.92
C GLN A 73 -15.19 6.92 5.59
N TYR A 74 -16.25 7.28 4.86
CA TYR A 74 -16.63 8.68 4.63
C TYR A 74 -17.96 9.02 5.27
N ASP A 75 -18.16 10.31 5.54
CA ASP A 75 -19.49 10.85 5.81
C ASP A 75 -20.35 10.83 4.54
N GLU A 76 -21.62 11.22 4.69
CA GLU A 76 -22.59 11.30 3.59
C GLU A 76 -22.17 12.26 2.47
N LYS A 77 -21.21 13.16 2.74
CA LYS A 77 -20.64 14.13 1.80
C LYS A 77 -19.34 13.63 1.17
N GLY A 78 -18.87 12.43 1.51
CA GLY A 78 -17.64 11.86 1.00
C GLY A 78 -16.36 12.33 1.71
N ASN A 79 -16.44 13.03 2.84
CA ASN A 79 -15.27 13.43 3.62
C ASN A 79 -14.79 12.30 4.52
N PRO A 80 -13.49 12.03 4.62
CA PRO A 80 -13.01 11.03 5.55
C PRO A 80 -13.25 11.48 6.99
N ILE A 81 -13.74 10.56 7.81
CA ILE A 81 -14.10 10.85 9.21
C ILE A 81 -12.91 10.54 10.12
N LEU A 82 -12.49 11.53 10.92
CA LEU A 82 -11.58 11.26 12.04
C LEU A 82 -12.26 10.32 13.05
N PRO A 83 -11.57 9.27 13.53
CA PRO A 83 -12.13 8.41 14.56
C PRO A 83 -12.36 9.21 15.85
N LYS A 84 -13.36 8.81 16.63
CA LYS A 84 -13.61 9.33 17.99
C LYS A 84 -12.58 8.79 19.00
N ASP A 85 -11.29 8.90 18.67
CA ASP A 85 -10.16 8.59 19.54
C ASP A 85 -9.52 9.92 19.96
N PRO A 86 -9.31 10.17 21.27
CA PRO A 86 -8.75 11.44 21.75
C PRO A 86 -7.34 11.73 21.22
N LYS A 87 -6.63 10.73 20.68
CA LYS A 87 -5.32 10.92 20.05
C LYS A 87 -5.42 11.47 18.62
N CYS A 88 -6.60 11.48 18.02
CA CYS A 88 -6.81 11.95 16.67
C CYS A 88 -7.49 13.32 16.69
N THR A 89 -6.70 14.33 16.37
CA THR A 89 -7.10 15.72 16.24
C THR A 89 -6.88 16.20 14.80
N ARG A 90 -7.14 17.48 14.52
CA ARG A 90 -6.81 18.08 13.21
C ARG A 90 -5.30 18.16 12.98
N GLU A 91 -4.54 18.27 14.05
CA GLU A 91 -3.09 18.48 14.04
C GLU A 91 -2.33 17.15 13.94
N SER A 92 -2.87 16.05 14.46
CA SER A 92 -2.21 14.74 14.37
C SER A 92 -3.19 13.59 14.61
N CYS A 93 -2.87 12.42 14.05
CA CYS A 93 -3.57 11.18 14.41
C CYS A 93 -2.57 10.01 14.36
N PRO A 94 -1.87 9.72 15.46
CA PRO A 94 -0.76 8.75 15.49
C PRO A 94 -1.26 7.29 15.57
N LEU A 95 -2.47 7.02 15.10
CA LEU A 95 -2.99 5.66 15.05
C LEU A 95 -2.26 4.89 13.94
N PRO A 96 -1.98 3.59 14.15
CA PRO A 96 -1.46 2.76 13.07
C PRO A 96 -2.38 2.78 11.86
N PHE A 97 -1.79 2.74 10.68
CA PHE A 97 -2.55 2.61 9.45
C PHE A 97 -3.31 1.29 9.37
N VAL A 98 -4.35 1.28 8.55
CA VAL A 98 -5.02 0.07 8.08
C VAL A 98 -4.02 -0.81 7.32
N GLN A 99 -4.11 -2.14 7.53
CA GLN A 99 -3.17 -3.11 6.98
C GLN A 99 -3.91 -4.30 6.33
N PRO A 100 -3.58 -4.68 5.08
CA PRO A 100 -4.17 -5.84 4.43
C PRO A 100 -4.03 -7.12 5.24
N GLY A 101 -5.13 -7.86 5.32
CA GLY A 101 -5.26 -9.14 5.99
C GLY A 101 -5.58 -9.01 7.48
N LYS A 102 -5.63 -7.80 8.04
CA LYS A 102 -5.94 -7.62 9.47
C LYS A 102 -7.41 -7.89 9.76
N ALA A 103 -8.31 -7.55 8.85
CA ALA A 103 -9.73 -7.81 9.06
C ALA A 103 -10.01 -9.32 9.03
N SER A 104 -9.37 -10.03 8.11
CA SER A 104 -9.48 -11.47 7.86
C SER A 104 -8.55 -12.37 8.69
N GLY A 105 -7.79 -11.79 9.64
CA GLY A 105 -7.03 -12.57 10.62
C GLY A 105 -5.65 -13.06 10.19
N TYR A 106 -5.14 -12.62 9.04
CA TYR A 106 -3.78 -12.93 8.62
C TYR A 106 -2.72 -12.40 9.63
N PRO A 107 -1.58 -13.09 9.76
CA PRO A 107 -0.50 -12.65 10.63
C PRO A 107 0.04 -11.27 10.23
N SER A 108 0.64 -10.55 11.19
CA SER A 108 1.36 -9.30 10.87
C SER A 108 2.49 -9.55 9.87
N TRP A 109 2.82 -8.56 9.04
CA TRP A 109 3.95 -8.61 8.11
C TRP A 109 5.29 -8.98 8.78
N SER A 110 5.51 -8.58 10.04
CA SER A 110 6.71 -8.95 10.79
C SER A 110 6.83 -10.43 11.16
N LYS A 111 5.77 -11.22 10.97
CA LYS A 111 5.75 -12.67 11.24
C LYS A 111 5.87 -13.51 9.96
N ILE A 112 5.92 -12.87 8.80
CA ILE A 112 6.03 -13.55 7.51
C ILE A 112 7.22 -12.99 6.74
N LYS A 113 7.74 -13.78 5.82
CA LYS A 113 8.90 -13.42 5.02
C LYS A 113 8.46 -12.53 3.85
N GLY A 114 8.64 -11.23 4.02
CA GLY A 114 8.36 -10.25 2.98
C GLY A 114 6.87 -10.04 2.70
N LYS A 115 6.61 -9.32 1.61
CA LYS A 115 5.30 -8.88 1.13
C LYS A 115 5.12 -9.33 -0.32
N ARG A 116 5.12 -10.65 -0.54
CA ARG A 116 4.99 -11.23 -1.89
C ARG A 116 3.62 -10.90 -2.48
N CYS A 117 3.54 -10.83 -3.81
CA CYS A 117 2.28 -10.58 -4.49
C CYS A 117 1.15 -11.55 -4.10
N PRO A 118 1.34 -12.88 -4.05
CA PRO A 118 0.29 -13.79 -3.60
C PRO A 118 -0.19 -13.49 -2.18
N ASP A 119 0.72 -13.09 -1.28
CA ASP A 119 0.36 -12.77 0.11
C ASP A 119 -0.46 -11.48 0.19
N VAL A 120 -0.07 -10.44 -0.54
CA VAL A 120 -0.79 -9.15 -0.57
C VAL A 120 -2.18 -9.33 -1.18
N ILE A 121 -2.28 -10.03 -2.31
CA ILE A 121 -3.56 -10.27 -2.98
C ILE A 121 -4.48 -11.11 -2.10
N ALA A 122 -4.02 -12.24 -1.54
CA ALA A 122 -4.84 -13.10 -0.69
C ALA A 122 -5.40 -12.37 0.55
N ARG A 123 -4.60 -11.47 1.13
CA ARG A 123 -5.00 -10.63 2.27
C ARG A 123 -6.12 -9.65 1.91
N VAL A 124 -6.06 -9.05 0.73
CA VAL A 124 -7.07 -8.11 0.24
C VAL A 124 -8.36 -8.85 -0.07
N LEU A 125 -8.25 -10.01 -0.73
CA LEU A 125 -9.39 -10.89 -1.01
C LEU A 125 -10.08 -11.34 0.28
N GLY A 126 -9.32 -11.62 1.34
CA GLY A 126 -9.87 -11.94 2.65
C GLY A 126 -10.52 -10.74 3.35
N ASP A 127 -9.93 -9.56 3.26
CA ASP A 127 -10.42 -8.36 3.96
C ASP A 127 -11.68 -7.76 3.31
N ILE A 128 -11.87 -7.93 1.99
CA ILE A 128 -12.95 -7.32 1.21
C ILE A 128 -13.80 -8.42 0.55
N PRO A 129 -14.92 -8.83 1.17
CA PRO A 129 -15.84 -9.80 0.58
C PRO A 129 -16.34 -9.35 -0.80
N GLY A 130 -16.44 -10.31 -1.74
CA GLY A 130 -16.85 -10.03 -3.12
C GLY A 130 -15.76 -9.42 -4.01
N SER A 131 -14.55 -9.21 -3.48
CA SER A 131 -13.41 -8.85 -4.33
C SER A 131 -12.89 -10.04 -5.14
N ARG A 132 -12.32 -9.75 -6.31
CA ARG A 132 -11.75 -10.77 -7.21
C ARG A 132 -10.60 -10.20 -8.04
N ILE A 133 -9.69 -11.07 -8.48
CA ILE A 133 -8.58 -10.70 -9.36
C ILE A 133 -9.13 -10.24 -10.71
N SER A 134 -8.42 -9.32 -11.36
CA SER A 134 -8.77 -8.70 -12.64
C SER A 134 -7.54 -8.42 -13.48
N SER A 135 -7.76 -7.98 -14.72
CA SER A 135 -6.74 -7.32 -15.56
C SER A 135 -7.01 -5.82 -15.76
N PHE A 136 -6.11 -5.12 -16.46
CA PHE A 136 -6.26 -3.71 -16.82
C PHE A 136 -7.52 -3.51 -17.68
N GLU A 137 -7.64 -4.28 -18.75
CA GLU A 137 -8.68 -4.12 -19.79
C GLU A 137 -9.98 -4.87 -19.47
N GLU A 138 -9.98 -5.71 -18.42
CA GLU A 138 -11.19 -6.41 -18.00
C GLU A 138 -12.29 -5.41 -17.60
N PRO A 139 -13.51 -5.51 -18.16
CA PRO A 139 -14.61 -4.65 -17.77
C PRO A 139 -14.99 -4.79 -16.30
N CYS A 140 -15.18 -3.66 -15.62
CA CYS A 140 -15.73 -3.65 -14.26
C CYS A 140 -17.25 -3.84 -14.31
N PRO A 141 -17.82 -4.86 -13.62
CA PRO A 141 -19.26 -4.93 -13.45
C PRO A 141 -19.81 -3.69 -12.73
N LYS A 142 -21.07 -3.34 -12.97
CA LYS A 142 -21.74 -2.26 -12.23
C LYS A 142 -21.64 -2.50 -10.72
N GLY A 143 -21.28 -1.47 -9.97
CA GLY A 143 -21.09 -1.56 -8.52
C GLY A 143 -19.74 -2.15 -8.08
N MET A 144 -18.80 -2.34 -9.00
CA MET A 144 -17.42 -2.78 -8.71
C MET A 144 -16.43 -1.78 -9.29
N ARG A 145 -15.24 -1.66 -8.69
CA ARG A 145 -14.17 -0.79 -9.19
C ARG A 145 -12.80 -1.42 -9.02
N LYS A 146 -11.79 -0.93 -9.74
CA LYS A 146 -10.44 -1.49 -9.68
C LYS A 146 -9.53 -0.79 -8.68
N ILE A 147 -8.71 -1.61 -8.05
CA ILE A 147 -7.46 -1.23 -7.39
C ILE A 147 -6.31 -2.07 -7.94
N ALA A 148 -5.08 -1.59 -7.79
CA ALA A 148 -3.89 -2.27 -8.28
C ALA A 148 -2.79 -2.26 -7.22
N PHE A 149 -1.97 -3.31 -7.21
CA PHE A 149 -0.93 -3.50 -6.20
C PHE A 149 0.46 -3.56 -6.83
N VAL A 150 1.40 -2.89 -6.18
CA VAL A 150 2.83 -3.02 -6.44
C VAL A 150 3.56 -3.30 -5.12
N VAL A 151 4.67 -4.04 -5.19
CA VAL A 151 5.43 -4.42 -3.98
C VAL A 151 6.92 -4.18 -4.16
N ASP A 152 7.51 -3.69 -3.08
CA ASP A 152 8.91 -3.87 -2.76
C ASP A 152 8.94 -4.98 -1.70
N GLU A 153 9.07 -6.22 -2.14
CA GLU A 153 8.77 -7.42 -1.33
C GLU A 153 9.44 -7.42 0.05
N ASN A 154 10.64 -6.84 0.17
CA ASN A 154 11.37 -6.81 1.44
C ASN A 154 10.99 -5.62 2.33
N ASN A 155 10.39 -4.58 1.77
CA ASN A 155 10.22 -3.29 2.44
C ASN A 155 8.75 -2.90 2.56
N ASP A 156 8.00 -2.85 1.46
CA ASP A 156 6.65 -2.28 1.45
C ASP A 156 5.71 -2.84 0.37
N TYR A 157 4.41 -2.64 0.56
CA TYR A 157 3.39 -2.82 -0.47
C TYR A 157 2.76 -1.46 -0.73
N HIS A 158 2.25 -1.26 -1.94
CA HIS A 158 1.56 -0.03 -2.28
C HIS A 158 0.34 -0.31 -3.15
N VAL A 159 -0.69 0.50 -2.94
CA VAL A 159 -2.01 0.32 -3.55
C VAL A 159 -2.41 1.61 -4.26
N VAL A 160 -2.95 1.44 -5.46
CA VAL A 160 -3.39 2.50 -6.37
C VAL A 160 -4.84 2.21 -6.73
N ARG A 161 -5.68 3.23 -6.91
CA ARG A 161 -7.07 3.04 -7.36
C ARG A 161 -7.31 3.72 -8.68
N GLN A 162 -8.27 3.19 -9.43
CA GLN A 162 -8.83 3.88 -10.59
C GLN A 162 -9.83 4.94 -10.12
N ASP A 163 -9.75 6.13 -10.72
CA ASP A 163 -10.68 7.22 -10.47
C ASP A 163 -11.65 7.38 -11.67
N SER A 164 -12.76 8.10 -11.44
CA SER A 164 -13.85 8.32 -12.43
C SER A 164 -13.41 9.03 -13.71
N ASN A 165 -12.25 9.68 -13.71
CA ASN A 165 -11.66 10.33 -14.89
C ASN A 165 -10.85 9.37 -15.78
N GLY A 166 -10.83 8.07 -15.47
CA GLY A 166 -10.11 7.04 -16.23
C GLY A 166 -8.62 6.91 -15.92
N PHE A 167 -8.05 7.82 -15.12
CA PHE A 167 -6.69 7.72 -14.59
C PHE A 167 -6.68 7.03 -13.21
N TRP A 168 -5.48 6.91 -12.65
CA TRP A 168 -5.25 6.28 -11.37
C TRP A 168 -4.53 7.23 -10.41
N SER A 169 -4.75 7.03 -9.12
CA SER A 169 -4.13 7.83 -8.07
C SER A 169 -3.81 7.00 -6.83
N HIS A 170 -2.96 7.55 -5.96
CA HIS A 170 -2.54 6.90 -4.73
C HIS A 170 -2.21 7.89 -3.61
N LYS A 171 -2.03 7.35 -2.40
CA LYS A 171 -1.62 8.09 -1.21
C LYS A 171 -0.43 7.42 -0.51
N PRO A 172 0.82 7.86 -0.75
CA PRO A 172 2.00 7.27 -0.10
C PRO A 172 2.03 7.58 1.40
N GLY A 173 1.75 6.58 2.25
CA GLY A 173 1.78 6.75 3.72
C GLY A 173 1.00 7.98 4.20
N SER A 174 1.67 8.84 4.99
CA SER A 174 1.08 10.09 5.50
C SER A 174 1.21 11.29 4.56
N THR A 175 1.63 11.10 3.31
CA THR A 175 1.74 12.19 2.34
C THR A 175 0.41 12.49 1.63
N LYS A 176 0.40 13.54 0.83
CA LYS A 176 -0.79 13.96 0.07
C LYS A 176 -1.15 12.93 -1.00
N VAL A 177 -2.45 12.83 -1.30
CA VAL A 177 -2.94 12.11 -2.49
C VAL A 177 -2.32 12.72 -3.75
N THR A 178 -1.90 11.86 -4.68
CA THR A 178 -1.26 12.24 -5.93
C THR A 178 -1.73 11.35 -7.09
N PRO A 179 -1.92 11.90 -8.30
CA PRO A 179 -2.19 11.13 -9.52
C PRO A 179 -0.89 10.75 -10.25
N TYR A 180 0.27 11.11 -9.69
CA TYR A 180 1.57 11.02 -10.33
C TYR A 180 2.41 9.86 -9.83
N ASP A 181 3.03 9.15 -10.77
CA ASP A 181 4.01 8.11 -10.53
C ASP A 181 5.36 8.67 -10.03
N ALA A 182 6.34 7.81 -9.82
CA ALA A 182 7.64 8.21 -9.29
C ALA A 182 8.46 9.15 -10.21
N LEU A 183 8.11 9.20 -11.50
CA LEU A 183 8.71 10.10 -12.50
C LEU A 183 7.81 11.32 -12.77
N LYS A 184 6.85 11.61 -11.88
CA LYS A 184 5.91 12.73 -11.96
C LYS A 184 4.90 12.64 -13.12
N ARG A 185 4.68 11.47 -13.70
CA ARG A 185 3.72 11.29 -14.79
C ARG A 185 2.38 10.85 -14.27
N LYS A 186 1.27 11.33 -14.85
CA LYS A 186 -0.06 10.80 -14.54
C LYS A 186 -0.05 9.28 -14.69
N ILE A 187 -0.79 8.58 -13.84
CA ILE A 187 -0.85 7.12 -13.88
C ILE A 187 -2.04 6.71 -14.75
N TYR A 188 -1.75 6.13 -15.91
CA TYR A 188 -2.76 5.58 -16.81
C TYR A 188 -2.88 4.06 -16.66
N ASP A 189 -1.75 3.35 -16.66
CA ASP A 189 -1.68 1.91 -16.40
C ASP A 189 -0.69 1.67 -15.24
N PRO A 190 -1.17 1.31 -14.04
CA PRO A 190 -0.31 1.05 -12.89
C PRO A 190 0.78 -0.02 -13.14
N SER A 191 0.57 -0.95 -14.06
CA SER A 191 1.56 -1.97 -14.42
C SER A 191 2.72 -1.42 -15.25
N LEU A 192 2.52 -0.28 -15.91
CA LEU A 192 3.49 0.38 -16.78
C LEU A 192 4.07 1.68 -16.18
N ALA A 193 3.45 2.20 -15.12
CA ALA A 193 3.92 3.35 -14.35
C ALA A 193 5.25 3.10 -13.61
N SER A 194 5.94 4.18 -13.26
CA SER A 194 7.19 4.11 -12.50
C SER A 194 6.93 4.13 -11.00
N TRP A 195 7.52 3.18 -10.28
CA TRP A 195 7.37 3.04 -8.83
C TRP A 195 8.72 2.96 -8.10
N LEU A 196 9.73 3.63 -8.67
CA LEU A 196 11.07 3.70 -8.10
C LEU A 196 11.22 5.02 -7.33
N TYR A 197 11.31 4.96 -6.00
CA TYR A 197 11.46 6.14 -5.13
C TYR A 197 12.79 6.10 -4.36
N PRO A 198 13.94 6.43 -4.99
CA PRO A 198 15.25 6.34 -4.34
C PRO A 198 15.36 7.21 -3.08
N GLY A 199 14.72 8.39 -3.09
CA GLY A 199 14.73 9.32 -1.96
C GLY A 199 14.10 8.77 -0.67
N SER A 200 13.21 7.78 -0.78
CA SER A 200 12.65 7.07 0.39
C SER A 200 13.24 5.67 0.57
N GLY A 201 14.12 5.22 -0.33
CA GLY A 201 14.65 3.86 -0.37
C GLY A 201 13.62 2.78 -0.78
N LEU A 202 12.44 3.17 -1.27
CA LEU A 202 11.37 2.25 -1.66
C LEU A 202 11.39 1.97 -3.15
N HIS A 203 11.60 0.71 -3.52
CA HIS A 203 11.75 0.28 -4.90
C HIS A 203 10.69 -0.79 -5.21
N TYR A 204 9.49 -0.38 -5.62
CA TYR A 204 8.42 -1.32 -5.95
C TYR A 204 8.68 -1.97 -7.31
N LYS A 205 9.46 -3.05 -7.30
CA LYS A 205 9.95 -3.73 -8.50
C LYS A 205 8.90 -4.62 -9.15
N GLN A 206 7.89 -5.06 -8.40
CA GLN A 206 6.95 -6.07 -8.84
C GLN A 206 5.51 -5.52 -8.85
N PHE A 207 4.85 -5.65 -10.00
CA PHE A 207 3.40 -5.45 -10.14
C PHE A 207 2.68 -6.76 -9.78
N CYS A 208 1.69 -6.68 -8.90
CA CYS A 208 1.01 -7.86 -8.36
C CYS A 208 -0.32 -8.18 -9.03
N GLY A 209 -0.92 -7.22 -9.73
CA GLY A 209 -2.19 -7.40 -10.40
C GLY A 209 -3.23 -6.37 -10.03
N PHE A 210 -4.36 -6.49 -10.71
CA PHE A 210 -5.57 -5.71 -10.48
C PHE A 210 -6.56 -6.53 -9.66
N VAL A 211 -7.33 -5.84 -8.83
CA VAL A 211 -8.39 -6.44 -8.02
C VAL A 211 -9.64 -5.58 -8.16
N LEU A 212 -10.77 -6.22 -8.48
CA LEU A 212 -12.09 -5.60 -8.38
C LEU A 212 -12.54 -5.64 -6.92
N ILE A 213 -13.09 -4.53 -6.44
CA ILE A 213 -13.69 -4.41 -5.11
C ILE A 213 -15.11 -3.82 -5.21
N PRO A 214 -16.08 -4.27 -4.38
CA PRO A 214 -17.45 -3.73 -4.43
C PRO A 214 -17.52 -2.27 -3.99
N ALA A 215 -18.12 -1.38 -4.78
CA ALA A 215 -18.14 0.06 -4.50
C ALA A 215 -19.14 0.50 -3.41
N SER A 216 -20.19 -0.29 -3.14
CA SER A 216 -21.32 0.09 -2.29
C SER A 216 -21.15 -0.22 -0.79
N GLN A 217 -19.95 -0.60 -0.34
CA GLN A 217 -19.74 -1.08 1.03
C GLN A 217 -18.63 -0.33 1.75
N THR A 218 -18.92 0.18 2.95
CA THR A 218 -17.88 0.49 3.94
C THR A 218 -17.31 -0.83 4.44
N TYR A 219 -16.02 -1.05 4.23
CA TYR A 219 -15.36 -2.27 4.64
C TYR A 219 -14.90 -2.17 6.09
N ARG A 220 -14.98 -3.29 6.81
CA ARG A 220 -14.47 -3.41 8.19
C ARG A 220 -12.95 -3.64 8.22
N LEU A 221 -12.20 -2.78 7.53
CA LEU A 221 -10.73 -2.87 7.51
C LEU A 221 -10.17 -2.58 8.91
N LYS A 222 -9.09 -3.28 9.27
CA LYS A 222 -8.49 -3.17 10.60
C LYS A 222 -7.10 -2.55 10.55
N ARG A 223 -6.83 -1.71 11.55
CA ARG A 223 -5.53 -1.07 11.79
C ARG A 223 -4.50 -2.09 12.24
N GLY A 224 -3.23 -1.80 11.97
CA GLY A 224 -2.11 -2.49 12.59
C GLY A 224 -2.18 -2.38 14.12
N GLY A 225 -1.54 -3.32 14.82
CA GLY A 225 -1.42 -3.24 16.28
C GLY A 225 -0.19 -2.43 16.70
N LEU A 226 -0.33 -1.59 17.72
CA LEU A 226 0.79 -1.25 18.60
C LEU A 226 1.25 -2.53 19.30
N ARG A 227 2.56 -2.71 19.53
CA ARG A 227 3.04 -3.79 20.41
C ARG A 227 2.28 -3.69 21.74
N SER A 228 1.48 -4.70 22.10
CA SER A 228 0.91 -4.72 23.44
C SER A 228 2.05 -4.72 24.45
N ALA A 229 1.94 -3.92 25.52
CA ALA A 229 2.92 -3.89 26.61
C ALA A 229 3.16 -5.30 27.21
N ARG A 230 2.20 -6.22 27.05
CA ARG A 230 2.30 -7.63 27.40
C ARG A 230 3.41 -8.36 26.61
N SER A 231 3.58 -8.04 25.31
CA SER A 231 4.67 -8.61 24.51
C SER A 231 6.05 -8.06 24.92
N LEU A 232 6.15 -6.79 25.31
CA LEU A 232 7.40 -6.19 25.82
C LEU A 232 7.85 -6.81 27.15
N ARG A 233 6.90 -7.17 28.04
CA ARG A 233 7.21 -7.92 29.26
C ARG A 233 7.70 -9.34 28.97
N SER A 234 7.13 -10.03 27.99
CA SER A 234 7.58 -11.37 27.58
C SER A 234 9.00 -11.37 26.97
N VAL A 235 9.35 -10.32 26.22
CA VAL A 235 10.70 -10.17 25.65
C VAL A 235 11.72 -9.79 26.74
N ARG A 236 11.33 -8.99 27.74
CA ARG A 236 12.18 -8.70 28.92
C ARG A 236 12.38 -9.94 29.80
N SER A 237 11.35 -10.76 30.03
CA SER A 237 11.49 -12.01 30.81
C SER A 237 12.34 -13.03 30.06
N ALA A 238 12.18 -13.19 28.75
CA ALA A 238 13.01 -14.05 27.92
C ALA A 238 14.48 -13.61 27.87
N ARG A 239 14.74 -12.29 27.80
CA ARG A 239 16.12 -11.74 27.89
C ARG A 239 16.74 -11.93 29.27
N SER A 240 15.96 -11.80 30.34
CA SER A 240 16.42 -12.07 31.71
C SER A 240 16.76 -13.56 31.92
N ALA A 241 15.90 -14.46 31.45
CA ALA A 241 16.14 -15.91 31.50
C ALA A 241 17.40 -16.31 30.71
N ARG A 242 17.62 -15.70 29.53
CA ARG A 242 18.81 -15.96 28.70
C ARG A 242 20.11 -15.43 29.34
N LYS A 243 20.07 -14.28 30.04
CA LYS A 243 21.20 -13.77 30.84
C LYS A 243 21.51 -14.64 32.06
N ARG A 244 20.49 -15.23 32.69
CA ARG A 244 20.67 -16.13 33.85
C ARG A 244 21.28 -17.48 33.45
N SER A 245 20.87 -18.00 32.28
CA SER A 245 21.44 -19.21 31.66
C SER A 245 22.92 -19.06 31.28
N THR A 246 23.31 -17.92 30.69
CA THR A 246 24.73 -17.68 30.32
C THR A 246 25.62 -17.45 31.54
N ARG A 247 25.09 -16.87 32.63
CA ARG A 247 25.81 -16.72 33.90
C ARG A 247 26.06 -18.07 34.59
N ASN A 248 25.07 -18.97 34.60
CA ASN A 248 25.23 -20.32 35.16
C ASN A 248 26.16 -21.23 34.34
N LYS A 249 26.29 -21.02 33.02
CA LYS A 249 27.30 -21.73 32.20
C LYS A 249 28.73 -21.24 32.46
N ARG A 250 28.93 -19.94 32.75
CA ARG A 250 30.26 -19.40 33.10
C ARG A 250 30.74 -19.84 34.48
N THR A 251 29.86 -19.94 35.48
CA THR A 251 30.24 -20.41 36.82
C THR A 251 30.53 -21.91 36.89
N ARG A 252 29.93 -22.73 36.01
CA ARG A 252 30.29 -24.16 35.89
C ARG A 252 31.64 -24.39 35.21
N LYS A 253 32.06 -23.53 34.27
CA LYS A 253 33.35 -23.67 33.57
C LYS A 253 34.56 -23.34 34.45
N ASN A 254 34.41 -22.43 35.42
CA ASN A 254 35.48 -22.05 36.35
C ASN A 254 35.68 -23.02 37.54
N LYS A 255 34.81 -24.02 37.73
CA LYS A 255 34.98 -25.06 38.76
C LYS A 255 35.69 -26.32 38.25
N THR A 256 35.99 -26.40 36.95
CA THR A 256 36.65 -27.55 36.29
C THR A 256 38.12 -27.29 35.91
N SER A 257 38.73 -26.21 36.40
CA SER A 257 40.16 -25.90 36.15
C SER A 257 41.00 -25.89 37.44
N LEU A 258 40.50 -26.52 38.50
CA LEU A 258 41.26 -26.92 39.68
C LEU A 258 41.21 -28.46 39.67
N ILE A 259 42.25 -29.09 39.13
CA ILE A 259 42.79 -30.45 39.39
C ILE A 259 43.85 -30.68 38.30
N HIS A 260 45.08 -30.28 38.60
CA HIS A 260 46.32 -31.03 38.42
C HIS A 260 47.44 -30.28 39.14
#